data_AF-A0A9E6S7S0-F1
#
_entry.id   AF-A0A9E6S7S0-F1
#
_cell.length_a   1.000
_cell.length_b   1.000
_cell.length_c   1.000
_cell.angle_alpha   90.00
_cell.angle_beta   90.00
_cell.angle_gamma   90.00
#
_symmetry.space_group_name_H-M   'P 1'
#
loop_
_entity.id
_entity.type
_entity.pdbx_description
1 polymer ?
#
loop_
_entity_poly.entity_id
_entity_poly.type
_entity_poly.pdbx_seq_one_letter_code
_entity_poly.pdbx_strand_id
1 'polypeptide(L)'
;MSSPTLHRRAANTEAAALLEAHGIAPLFARLYAARGIASTEDASFKLSLLPPPSSMKGIDAVVERLILAIEKQEQMVIVADYDADGATACAIGLRGLRRMGAKI
;
A
#
# COMPACT_ATOMS: atom_id res chain seq x y z
N MET A 1 -0.19 -34.99 -1.73
CA MET A 1 -0.46 -33.59 -1.35
C MET A 1 -0.80 -33.59 0.12
N SER A 2 -0.05 -32.87 0.96
CA SER A 2 -0.36 -32.76 2.39
C SER A 2 -1.64 -31.94 2.57
N SER A 3 -2.56 -32.40 3.42
CA SER A 3 -3.78 -31.66 3.72
C SER A 3 -3.43 -30.32 4.39
N PRO A 4 -4.12 -29.21 4.05
CA PRO A 4 -3.90 -27.94 4.72
C PRO A 4 -4.21 -28.05 6.22
N THR A 5 -3.32 -27.55 7.07
CA THR A 5 -3.51 -27.47 8.52
C THR A 5 -3.89 -26.05 8.94
N LEU A 6 -4.95 -25.93 9.74
CA LEU A 6 -5.36 -24.65 10.32
C LEU A 6 -4.58 -24.41 11.61
N HIS A 7 -3.77 -23.35 11.63
CA HIS A 7 -3.05 -22.91 12.82
C HIS A 7 -3.72 -21.68 13.41
N ARG A 8 -4.12 -21.77 14.68
CA ARG A 8 -4.63 -20.61 15.42
C ARG A 8 -3.45 -19.80 15.95
N ARG A 9 -3.39 -18.52 15.55
CA ARG A 9 -2.41 -17.58 16.11
C ARG A 9 -2.77 -17.26 17.55
N ALA A 10 -1.80 -17.36 18.46
CA ALA A 10 -1.97 -16.90 19.83
C ALA A 10 -2.03 -15.37 19.85
N ALA A 11 -2.95 -14.80 20.64
CA ALA A 11 -3.03 -13.36 20.83
C ALA A 11 -2.16 -12.95 22.01
N ASN A 12 -1.44 -11.84 21.90
CA ASN A 12 -0.87 -11.18 23.07
C ASN A 12 -2.03 -10.61 23.91
N THR A 13 -2.23 -11.15 25.10
CA THR A 13 -3.34 -10.78 26.00
C THR A 13 -3.22 -9.35 26.53
N GLU A 14 -1.99 -8.87 26.74
CA GLU A 14 -1.74 -7.51 27.19
C GLU A 14 -2.09 -6.50 26.10
N ALA A 15 -1.61 -6.74 24.87
CA ALA A 15 -1.96 -5.93 23.71
C ALA A 15 -3.47 -5.92 23.44
N ALA A 16 -4.14 -7.07 23.59
CA ALA A 16 -5.60 -7.15 23.43
C ALA A 16 -6.32 -6.30 24.50
N ALA A 17 -5.93 -6.41 25.77
CA ALA A 17 -6.52 -5.61 26.85
C ALA A 17 -6.30 -4.10 26.65
N LEU A 18 -5.11 -3.70 26.18
CA LEU A 18 -4.81 -2.30 25.85
C LEU A 18 -5.71 -1.81 24.72
N LEU A 19 -5.85 -2.55 23.63
CA LEU A 19 -6.73 -2.17 22.52
C LEU A 19 -8.20 -2.07 22.95
N GLU A 20 -8.68 -2.98 23.80
CA GLU A 20 -10.02 -2.91 24.38
C GLU A 20 -10.22 -1.65 25.22
N ALA A 21 -9.25 -1.31 26.06
CA ALA A 21 -9.27 -0.08 26.86
C ALA A 21 -9.30 1.20 25.99
N HIS A 22 -8.77 1.15 24.77
CA HIS A 22 -8.81 2.24 23.78
C HIS A 22 -10.06 2.20 22.88
N GLY A 23 -11.07 1.37 23.20
CA GLY A 23 -12.37 1.36 22.54
C GLY A 23 -12.49 0.42 21.34
N ILE A 24 -11.51 -0.44 21.08
CA ILE A 24 -11.64 -1.50 20.07
C ILE A 24 -12.49 -2.64 20.65
N ALA A 25 -13.48 -3.11 19.89
CA ALA A 25 -14.34 -4.19 20.37
C ALA A 25 -13.53 -5.48 20.68
N PRO A 26 -13.88 -6.26 21.72
CA PRO A 26 -13.06 -7.38 22.22
C PRO A 26 -12.64 -8.40 21.17
N LEU A 27 -13.52 -8.71 20.21
CA LEU A 27 -13.19 -9.61 19.11
C LEU A 27 -12.06 -9.04 18.24
N PHE A 28 -12.14 -7.77 17.86
CA PHE A 28 -11.14 -7.12 17.01
C PHE A 28 -9.83 -6.92 17.77
N ALA A 29 -9.88 -6.53 19.05
CA ALA A 29 -8.68 -6.39 19.89
C ALA A 29 -7.88 -7.70 19.96
N ARG A 30 -8.56 -8.83 20.19
CA ARG A 30 -7.92 -10.16 20.15
C ARG A 30 -7.36 -10.52 18.78
N LEU A 31 -8.08 -10.19 17.69
CA LEU A 31 -7.64 -10.50 16.32
C LEU A 31 -6.45 -9.64 15.87
N TYR A 32 -6.40 -8.38 16.30
CA TYR A 32 -5.34 -7.41 16.06
C TYR A 32 -4.08 -7.78 16.85
N ALA A 33 -4.23 -8.08 18.14
CA ALA A 33 -3.12 -8.56 18.97
C ALA A 33 -2.51 -9.87 18.42
N ALA A 34 -3.32 -10.79 17.90
CA ALA A 34 -2.84 -12.01 17.22
C ALA A 34 -2.12 -11.75 15.88
N ARG A 35 -2.14 -10.51 15.38
CA ARG A 35 -1.42 -10.05 14.18
C ARG A 35 -0.27 -9.09 14.50
N GLY A 36 0.05 -8.88 15.79
CA GLY A 36 1.12 -8.01 16.23
C GLY A 36 0.75 -6.52 16.29
N ILE A 37 -0.53 -6.18 16.15
CA ILE A 37 -1.03 -4.81 16.35
C ILE A 37 -1.17 -4.62 17.86
N ALA A 38 -0.47 -3.63 18.42
CA ALA A 38 -0.42 -3.38 19.87
C ALA A 38 -1.04 -2.04 20.28
N SER A 39 -1.29 -1.16 19.31
CA SER A 39 -1.84 0.17 19.52
C SER A 39 -2.94 0.49 18.49
N THR A 40 -3.75 1.52 18.78
CA THR A 40 -4.74 2.04 17.81
C THR A 40 -4.08 2.65 16.59
N GLU A 41 -2.86 3.16 16.75
CA GLU A 41 -2.05 3.78 15.70
C GLU A 41 -1.58 2.73 14.69
N ASP A 42 -1.19 1.54 15.17
CA ASP A 42 -0.82 0.41 14.31
C ASP A 42 -1.98 -0.04 13.39
N ALA A 43 -3.22 0.19 13.81
CA ALA A 43 -4.42 -0.15 13.04
C ALA A 43 -4.94 1.01 12.17
N SER A 44 -4.22 2.14 12.11
CA SER A 44 -4.65 3.33 11.37
C SER A 44 -4.41 3.19 9.87
N PHE A 45 -5.45 3.46 9.07
CA PHE A 45 -5.39 3.47 7.60
C PHE A 45 -5.28 4.89 7.01
N LYS A 46 -4.87 5.88 7.80
CA LYS A 46 -4.74 7.26 7.33
C LYS A 46 -3.71 7.34 6.21
N LEU A 47 -4.08 7.97 5.10
CA LEU A 47 -3.19 8.17 3.95
C LEU A 47 -1.88 8.90 4.34
N SER A 48 -1.93 9.78 5.33
CA SER A 48 -0.77 10.52 5.85
C SER A 48 0.28 9.64 6.53
N LEU A 49 -0.02 8.37 6.81
CA LEU A 49 0.92 7.41 7.38
C LEU A 49 1.68 6.61 6.31
N LEU A 50 1.34 6.77 5.03
CA LEU A 50 2.15 6.19 3.96
C LEU A 50 3.54 6.85 3.94
N PRO A 51 4.61 6.09 3.69
CA PRO A 51 5.93 6.66 3.45
C PRO A 51 5.86 7.71 2.34
N PRO A 52 6.62 8.82 2.45
CA PRO A 52 6.62 9.84 1.42
C PRO A 52 7.18 9.25 0.11
N PRO A 53 6.64 9.64 -1.07
CA PRO A 53 7.16 9.18 -2.35
C PRO A 53 8.66 9.44 -2.52
N SER A 54 9.20 10.51 -1.92
CA SER A 54 10.63 10.84 -1.92
C SER A 54 11.53 9.78 -1.28
N SER A 55 10.97 8.88 -0.46
CA SER A 55 11.71 7.75 0.11
C SER A 55 11.85 6.56 -0.85
N MET A 56 11.13 6.57 -1.98
CA MET A 56 11.21 5.49 -2.96
C MET A 56 12.57 5.52 -3.66
N LYS A 57 13.25 4.38 -3.70
CA LYS A 57 14.55 4.25 -4.34
C LYS A 57 14.47 4.67 -5.81
N GLY A 58 15.28 5.66 -6.19
CA GLY A 58 15.41 6.13 -7.57
C GLY A 58 14.28 7.07 -8.03
N ILE A 59 13.45 7.57 -7.11
CA ILE A 59 12.31 8.42 -7.45
C ILE A 59 12.71 9.71 -8.19
N ASP A 60 13.79 10.37 -7.76
CA ASP A 60 14.23 11.64 -8.36
C ASP A 60 14.60 11.46 -9.85
N ALA A 61 15.38 10.42 -10.17
CA ALA A 61 15.79 10.12 -11.54
C ALA A 61 14.58 9.78 -12.44
N VAL A 62 13.58 9.07 -11.91
CA VAL A 62 12.34 8.75 -12.65
C VAL A 62 11.52 10.01 -12.90
N VAL A 63 11.39 10.87 -11.89
CA VAL A 63 10.66 12.14 -12.01
C VAL A 63 11.31 13.02 -13.08
N GLU A 64 12.64 13.21 -13.02
CA GLU A 64 13.38 13.97 -14.05
C GLU A 64 13.17 13.40 -15.45
N ARG A 65 13.24 12.06 -15.59
CA ARG A 65 13.04 11.39 -16.88
C ARG A 65 11.63 11.58 -17.43
N LEU A 66 10.61 11.52 -16.58
CA LEU A 66 9.20 11.70 -16.96
C LEU A 66 8.91 13.15 -17.33
N ILE A 67 9.42 14.12 -16.56
CA ILE A 67 9.31 15.55 -16.90
C ILE A 67 9.89 15.80 -18.28
N LEU A 68 11.10 15.31 -18.55
CA LEU A 68 11.73 15.44 -19.86
C LEU A 68 10.90 14.82 -20.99
N ALA A 69 10.31 13.63 -20.75
CA ALA A 69 9.47 12.95 -21.72
C ALA A 69 8.23 13.77 -22.08
N ILE A 70 7.60 14.37 -21.06
CA ILE A 70 6.40 15.20 -21.20
C ILE A 70 6.75 16.50 -21.95
N GLU A 71 7.81 17.19 -21.55
CA GLU A 71 8.26 18.44 -22.18
C GLU A 71 8.63 18.23 -23.66
N LYS A 72 9.28 17.12 -23.98
CA LYS A 72 9.68 16.76 -25.36
C LYS A 72 8.60 16.05 -26.16
N GLN A 73 7.43 15.79 -25.57
CA GLN A 73 6.32 15.06 -26.22
C GLN A 73 6.74 13.69 -26.77
N GLU A 74 7.62 13.00 -26.04
CA GLU A 74 8.08 11.66 -26.38
C GLU A 74 6.92 10.66 -26.36
N GLN A 75 6.97 9.65 -27.23
CA GLN A 75 6.02 8.53 -27.15
C GLN A 75 6.36 7.67 -25.94
N MET A 76 5.35 7.40 -25.12
CA MET A 76 5.47 6.52 -23.96
C MET A 76 4.57 5.29 -24.13
N VAL A 77 4.97 4.21 -23.47
CA VAL A 77 4.18 2.99 -23.32
C VAL A 77 4.31 2.55 -21.87
N ILE A 78 3.18 2.24 -21.23
CA ILE A 78 3.19 1.53 -19.94
C ILE A 78 3.03 0.04 -20.22
N VAL A 79 4.02 -0.74 -19.77
CA VAL A 79 3.93 -2.21 -19.71
C VAL A 79 3.65 -2.57 -18.26
N ALA A 80 2.55 -3.28 -18.02
CA ALA A 80 2.13 -3.69 -16.69
C ALA A 80 1.85 -5.19 -16.65
N ASP A 81 1.80 -5.75 -15.44
CA ASP A 81 1.44 -7.14 -15.24
C ASP A 81 -0.05 -7.39 -15.54
N TYR A 82 -0.41 -8.65 -15.78
CA TYR A 82 -1.75 -9.06 -16.20
C TYR A 82 -2.75 -9.15 -15.03
N ASP A 83 -2.28 -9.11 -13.79
CA ASP A 83 -3.13 -9.23 -12.62
C ASP A 83 -3.84 -7.91 -12.28
N ALA A 84 -4.70 -7.94 -11.26
CA ALA A 84 -5.49 -6.79 -10.88
C ALA A 84 -4.63 -5.61 -10.41
N ASP A 85 -3.49 -5.85 -9.77
CA ASP A 85 -2.58 -4.79 -9.34
C ASP A 85 -1.92 -4.13 -10.55
N GLY A 86 -1.37 -4.93 -11.47
CA GLY A 86 -0.79 -4.43 -12.72
C GLY A 86 -1.80 -3.67 -13.60
N ALA A 87 -3.01 -4.22 -13.78
CA ALA A 87 -4.05 -3.58 -14.57
C ALA A 87 -4.49 -2.23 -13.98
N THR A 88 -4.63 -2.14 -12.65
CA THR A 88 -5.03 -0.89 -12.00
C THR A 88 -3.90 0.14 -11.97
N ALA A 89 -2.66 -0.28 -11.75
CA ALA A 89 -1.48 0.57 -11.88
C ALA A 89 -1.35 1.16 -13.29
N CYS A 90 -1.58 0.34 -14.33
CA CYS A 90 -1.59 0.80 -15.72
C CYS A 90 -2.67 1.87 -15.96
N ALA A 91 -3.90 1.63 -15.50
CA ALA A 91 -4.99 2.58 -15.64
C ALA A 91 -4.70 3.91 -14.92
N ILE A 92 -4.12 3.86 -13.71
CA ILE A 92 -3.70 5.05 -12.97
C ILE A 92 -2.59 5.79 -13.72
N GLY A 93 -1.55 5.09 -14.18
CA GLY A 93 -0.44 5.68 -14.93
C GLY A 93 -0.90 6.37 -16.21
N LEU A 94 -1.73 5.70 -17.01
CA LEU A 94 -2.30 6.27 -18.24
C LEU A 94 -3.10 7.55 -17.96
N ARG A 95 -4.01 7.51 -16.98
CA ARG A 95 -4.89 8.66 -16.67
C ARG A 95 -4.11 9.81 -16.04
N GLY A 96 -3.18 9.51 -15.14
CA GLY A 96 -2.33 10.49 -14.47
C GLY A 96 -1.41 11.21 -15.45
N LEU A 97 -0.63 10.44 -16.22
CA LEU A 97 0.33 11.00 -17.18
C LEU A 97 -0.38 11.81 -18.28
N ARG A 98 -1.50 11.34 -18.83
CA ARG A 98 -2.29 12.13 -19.81
C ARG A 98 -2.77 13.46 -19.23
N ARG A 99 -3.22 13.46 -17.98
CA ARG A 99 -3.64 14.69 -17.29
C ARG A 99 -2.47 15.65 -17.06
N MET A 100 -1.25 15.14 -17.00
CA MET A 100 -0.01 15.93 -16.92
C MET A 100 0.54 16.33 -18.30
N GLY A 101 -0.14 15.99 -19.41
CA GLY A 101 0.27 16.38 -20.77
C GLY A 101 1.21 15.40 -21.47
N ALA A 102 1.38 14.19 -20.94
CA ALA A 102 2.15 13.12 -21.57
C ALA A 102 1.47 12.61 -22.85
N LYS A 103 2.28 12.25 -23.85
CA LYS A 103 1.82 11.54 -25.05
C LYS A 103 1.99 10.02 -24.86
N ILE A 104 0.92 9.37 -24.43
CA ILE A 104 0.86 7.95 -24.02
C ILE A 104 -0.48 7.29 -24.36
#